data_AF-A0A222E5R4-F1
#
_entry.id   AF-A0A222E5R4-F1
#
_cell.length_a   1.000
_cell.length_b   1.000
_cell.length_c   1.000
_cell.angle_alpha   90.00
_cell.angle_beta   90.00
_cell.angle_gamma   90.00
#
_symmetry.space_group_name_H-M   'P 1'
#
loop_
_entity.id
_entity.type
_entity.pdbx_description
1 polymer ?
#
loop_
_entity_poly.entity_id
_entity_poly.type
_entity_poly.pdbx_seq_one_letter_code
_entity_poly.pdbx_strand_id
1 'polypeptide(L)'
;MRKTSCHLLIWLAASGGLVGCTQFPELDAVATPGVATAAYPDFLPLGDLLNGAVPRASAAEIAAVEGRVGALRARADRLQRVSIAPRGVDGRVARLRRKAADLRAQ
;
A
#
# COMPACT_ATOMS: atom_id res chain seq x y z
N MET A 1 7.58 -25.02 -29.47
CA MET A 1 8.85 -24.60 -28.84
C MET A 1 8.72 -23.43 -27.85
N ARG A 2 7.55 -22.76 -27.69
CA ARG A 2 7.39 -21.58 -26.82
C ARG A 2 6.98 -21.88 -25.36
N LYS A 3 6.46 -23.09 -25.08
CA LYS A 3 6.03 -23.53 -23.74
C LYS A 3 7.21 -23.81 -22.80
N THR A 4 8.28 -24.43 -23.29
CA THR A 4 9.46 -24.77 -22.48
C THR A 4 10.18 -23.52 -21.98
N SER A 5 10.28 -22.47 -22.80
CA SER A 5 10.86 -21.17 -22.41
C SER A 5 10.06 -20.46 -21.32
N CYS A 6 8.72 -20.64 -21.29
CA CYS A 6 7.86 -20.01 -20.28
C CYS A 6 7.98 -20.74 -18.92
N HIS A 7 8.06 -22.06 -18.93
CA HIS A 7 8.33 -22.83 -17.71
C HIS A 7 9.73 -22.56 -17.14
N LEU A 8 10.74 -22.38 -17.99
CA LEU A 8 12.09 -22.07 -17.55
C LEU A 8 12.17 -20.70 -16.83
N LEU A 9 11.46 -19.69 -17.35
CA LEU A 9 11.38 -18.36 -16.74
C LEU A 9 10.64 -18.37 -15.38
N ILE A 10 9.58 -19.17 -15.27
CA ILE A 10 8.84 -19.32 -14.01
C ILE A 10 9.70 -20.03 -12.95
N TRP A 11 10.43 -21.07 -13.34
CA TRP A 11 11.36 -21.75 -12.44
C TRP A 11 12.50 -20.85 -11.97
N LEU A 12 13.09 -20.06 -12.88
CA LEU A 12 14.17 -19.13 -12.56
C LEU A 12 13.72 -18.03 -11.59
N ALA A 13 12.49 -17.51 -11.77
CA ALA A 13 11.91 -16.51 -10.88
C ALA A 13 11.55 -17.08 -9.50
N ALA A 14 11.04 -18.32 -9.45
CA ALA A 14 10.71 -19.00 -8.20
C ALA A 14 11.96 -19.27 -7.34
N SER A 15 13.07 -19.67 -7.96
CA SER A 15 14.36 -19.85 -7.25
C SER A 15 14.93 -18.54 -6.70
N GLY A 16 14.73 -17.42 -7.38
CA GLY A 16 15.20 -16.10 -6.91
C GLY A 16 14.49 -15.62 -5.64
N GLY A 17 13.22 -16.00 -5.44
CA GLY A 17 12.45 -15.62 -4.25
C GLY A 17 12.90 -16.31 -2.96
N LEU A 18 13.53 -17.49 -3.05
CA LEU A 18 13.99 -18.27 -1.90
C LEU A 18 15.31 -17.75 -1.31
N VAL A 19 16.17 -17.11 -2.12
CA VAL A 19 17.44 -16.52 -1.65
C VAL A 19 17.21 -15.13 -1.02
N GLY A 20 16.03 -14.54 -1.24
CA GLY A 20 15.62 -13.25 -0.68
C GLY A 20 14.99 -13.32 0.72
N CYS A 21 14.82 -14.52 1.30
CA CYS A 21 14.47 -14.68 2.71
C CYS A 21 15.69 -14.34 3.57
N THR A 22 15.95 -13.03 3.67
CA THR A 22 16.88 -12.29 4.53
C THR A 22 17.85 -13.12 5.38
N GLN A 23 19.14 -13.03 5.06
CA GLN A 23 20.21 -13.32 6.01
C GLN A 23 20.09 -12.34 7.18
N PHE A 24 19.46 -12.77 8.27
CA PHE A 24 19.46 -12.03 9.52
C PHE A 24 20.91 -12.04 10.01
N PRO A 25 21.58 -10.88 10.12
CA PRO A 25 22.94 -10.86 10.61
C PRO A 25 22.97 -11.41 12.04
N GLU A 26 24.02 -12.15 12.40
CA GLU A 26 24.27 -12.52 13.80
C GLU A 26 24.36 -11.24 14.64
N LEU A 27 23.25 -10.84 15.27
CA LEU A 27 23.18 -9.62 16.10
C LEU A 27 24.00 -9.76 17.37
N ASP A 28 24.18 -10.99 17.86
CA ASP A 28 24.94 -11.25 19.09
C ASP A 28 26.45 -10.98 18.91
N ALA A 29 26.94 -10.92 17.67
CA ALA A 29 28.37 -10.76 17.38
C ALA A 29 28.82 -9.31 17.12
N VAL A 30 27.88 -8.35 16.97
CA VAL A 30 28.20 -6.96 16.59
C VAL A 30 27.69 -5.99 17.65
N ALA A 31 28.21 -6.13 18.87
CA ALA A 31 28.17 -5.03 19.82
C ALA A 31 29.07 -3.91 19.30
N THR A 32 28.53 -2.71 19.10
CA THR A 32 29.35 -1.53 18.76
C THR A 32 30.44 -1.36 19.81
N PRO A 33 31.73 -1.26 19.44
CA PRO A 33 32.80 -1.08 20.41
C PRO A 33 32.49 0.08 21.37
N GLY A 34 32.60 -0.18 22.67
CA GLY A 34 32.30 0.80 23.71
C GLY A 34 30.85 0.80 24.22
N VAL A 35 29.92 0.03 23.64
CA VAL A 35 28.52 -0.02 24.13
C VAL A 35 28.41 -0.53 25.58
N ALA A 36 29.27 -1.48 25.97
CA ALA A 36 29.27 -2.06 27.33
C ALA A 36 29.71 -1.06 28.41
N THR A 37 30.40 0.01 28.03
CA THR A 37 30.91 1.05 28.94
C THR A 37 30.38 2.43 28.57
N ALA A 38 29.46 2.52 27.61
CA ALA A 38 28.86 3.78 27.21
C ALA A 38 28.02 4.31 28.36
N ALA A 39 28.09 5.62 28.60
CA ALA A 39 27.16 6.26 29.51
C ALA A 39 25.73 5.99 29.02
N TYR A 40 24.87 5.58 29.94
CA TYR A 40 23.46 5.44 29.63
C TYR A 40 22.91 6.83 29.26
N PRO A 41 22.15 6.96 28.17
CA PRO A 41 21.62 8.25 27.75
C PRO A 41 20.67 8.81 28.81
N ASP A 42 20.60 10.13 28.90
CA ASP A 42 19.61 10.77 29.77
C ASP A 42 18.20 10.36 29.34
N PHE A 43 17.38 9.99 30.31
CA PHE A 43 15.98 9.70 30.06
C PHE A 43 15.26 10.98 29.60
N LEU A 44 14.35 10.85 28.63
CA LEU A 44 13.39 11.91 28.34
C LEU A 44 12.67 12.31 29.63
N PRO A 45 12.37 13.60 29.84
CA PRO A 45 11.71 14.08 31.05
C PRO A 45 10.25 13.62 31.07
N LEU A 46 10.02 12.37 31.50
CA LEU A 46 8.70 11.74 31.51
C LEU A 46 7.70 12.52 32.35
N GLY A 47 8.15 13.15 33.44
CA GLY A 47 7.32 14.01 34.27
C GLY A 47 6.72 15.18 33.46
N ASP A 48 7.52 15.85 32.65
CA ASP A 48 7.07 16.97 31.83
C ASP A 48 6.18 16.51 30.68
N LEU A 49 6.48 15.34 30.11
CA LEU A 49 5.68 14.75 29.03
C LEU A 49 4.30 14.26 29.52
N LEU A 50 4.22 13.74 30.74
CA LEU A 50 2.97 13.21 31.32
C LEU A 50 2.10 14.31 31.93
N ASN A 51 2.72 15.36 32.46
CA ASN A 51 2.01 16.47 33.12
C ASN A 51 1.88 17.71 32.23
N GLY A 52 2.45 17.68 31.02
CA GLY A 52 2.37 18.76 30.05
C GLY A 52 0.95 19.00 29.54
N ALA A 53 0.74 20.17 28.94
CA ALA A 53 -0.53 20.49 28.30
C ALA A 53 -0.81 19.51 27.16
N VAL A 54 -2.05 19.01 27.09
CA VAL A 54 -2.48 18.12 26.01
C VAL A 54 -2.31 18.85 24.67
N PRO A 55 -1.53 18.31 23.72
CA PRO A 55 -1.35 18.92 22.41
C PRO A 55 -2.72 19.09 21.74
N ARG A 56 -3.01 20.32 21.32
CA ARG A 56 -4.20 20.62 20.54
C ARG A 56 -3.80 21.19 19.20
N ALA A 57 -4.51 20.77 18.17
CA ALA A 57 -4.37 21.36 16.86
C ALA A 57 -4.72 22.85 16.91
N SER A 58 -3.86 23.66 16.30
CA SER A 58 -4.13 25.05 16.00
C SER A 58 -5.28 25.18 15.00
N ALA A 59 -5.90 26.37 14.96
CA ALA A 59 -6.95 26.66 13.98
C ALA A 59 -6.46 26.47 12.54
N ALA A 60 -5.19 26.77 12.25
CA ALA A 60 -4.59 26.57 10.93
C ALA A 60 -4.47 25.09 10.55
N GLU A 61 -4.06 24.23 11.49
CA GLU A 61 -3.97 22.78 11.25
C GLU A 61 -5.35 22.15 11.04
N ILE A 62 -6.35 22.59 11.80
CA ILE A 62 -7.74 22.16 11.62
C ILE A 62 -8.22 22.54 10.22
N ALA A 63 -8.04 23.80 9.82
CA ALA A 63 -8.44 24.28 8.50
C ALA A 63 -7.76 23.52 7.36
N ALA A 64 -6.47 23.17 7.52
CA ALA A 64 -5.74 22.37 6.54
C ALA A 64 -6.33 20.96 6.37
N VAL A 65 -6.72 20.31 7.48
CA VAL A 65 -7.38 18.99 7.44
C VAL A 65 -8.76 19.09 6.81
N GLU A 66 -9.57 20.09 7.19
CA GLU A 66 -10.90 20.30 6.63
C GLU A 66 -10.87 20.55 5.11
N GLY A 67 -9.91 21.34 4.63
CA GLY A 67 -9.70 21.55 3.20
C GLY A 67 -9.42 20.24 2.44
N ARG A 68 -8.60 19.36 3.03
CA ARG A 68 -8.33 18.02 2.46
C ARG A 68 -9.56 17.14 2.45
N VAL A 69 -10.36 17.17 3.53
CA VAL A 69 -11.63 16.43 3.61
C VAL A 69 -12.59 16.90 2.50
N GLY A 70 -12.74 18.22 2.30
CA GLY A 70 -13.55 18.78 1.23
C GLY A 70 -13.10 18.31 -0.16
N ALA A 71 -11.80 18.37 -0.43
CA ALA A 71 -11.23 17.91 -1.70
C ALA A 71 -11.46 16.41 -1.95
N LEU A 72 -11.32 15.58 -0.92
CA LEU A 72 -11.57 14.14 -0.99
C LEU A 72 -13.05 13.83 -1.24
N ARG A 73 -13.97 14.51 -0.54
CA ARG A 73 -15.42 14.37 -0.78
C ARG A 73 -15.77 14.75 -2.22
N ALA A 74 -15.30 15.90 -2.70
CA ALA A 74 -15.51 16.32 -4.07
C ALA A 74 -14.95 15.32 -5.10
N ARG A 75 -13.81 14.68 -4.81
CA ARG A 75 -13.26 13.61 -5.66
C ARG A 75 -14.14 12.36 -5.63
N ALA A 76 -14.61 11.94 -4.45
CA ALA A 76 -15.49 10.80 -4.32
C ALA A 76 -16.79 11.01 -5.11
N ASP A 77 -17.41 12.18 -5.00
CA ASP A 77 -18.62 12.53 -5.73
C ASP A 77 -18.41 12.44 -7.25
N ARG A 78 -17.25 12.90 -7.74
CA ARG A 78 -16.90 12.75 -9.16
C ARG A 78 -16.77 11.29 -9.56
N LEU A 79 -16.11 10.47 -8.75
CA LEU A 79 -15.92 9.05 -9.04
C LEU A 79 -17.23 8.27 -9.00
N GLN A 80 -18.13 8.58 -8.07
CA GLN A 80 -19.44 7.94 -7.98
C GLN A 80 -20.32 8.23 -9.21
N ARG A 81 -20.16 9.39 -9.85
CA ARG A 81 -20.88 9.73 -11.09
C ARG A 81 -20.32 9.06 -12.34
N VAL A 82 -19.13 8.47 -12.28
CA VAL A 82 -18.57 7.74 -13.42
C VAL A 82 -19.25 6.38 -13.50
N SER A 83 -20.07 6.18 -14.53
CA SER A 83 -20.59 4.86 -14.87
C SER A 83 -19.44 3.94 -15.30
N ILE A 84 -19.07 3.01 -14.43
CA ILE A 84 -18.08 1.99 -14.75
C ILE A 84 -18.81 0.91 -15.53
N ALA A 85 -18.44 0.72 -16.81
CA ALA A 85 -18.99 -0.36 -17.62
C ALA A 85 -18.88 -1.70 -16.89
N PRO A 86 -19.88 -2.61 -17.00
CA PRO A 86 -19.82 -3.90 -16.32
C PRO A 86 -18.52 -4.62 -16.68
N ARG A 87 -17.70 -4.93 -15.68
CA ARG A 87 -16.46 -5.69 -15.83
C ARG A 87 -16.74 -7.16 -15.52
N GLY A 88 -15.80 -8.03 -15.86
CA GLY A 88 -15.94 -9.46 -15.60
C GLY A 88 -16.96 -10.15 -16.51
N VAL A 89 -17.63 -11.18 -15.98
CA VAL A 89 -18.50 -12.07 -16.76
C VAL A 89 -19.72 -11.31 -17.31
N ASP A 90 -20.36 -10.46 -16.52
CA ASP A 90 -21.59 -9.75 -16.91
C ASP A 90 -21.38 -8.84 -18.11
N GLY A 91 -20.26 -8.11 -18.13
CA GLY A 91 -19.86 -7.28 -19.27
C GLY A 91 -19.60 -8.08 -20.54
N ARG A 92 -19.02 -9.27 -20.41
CA ARG A 92 -18.82 -10.18 -21.55
C ARG A 92 -20.16 -10.70 -22.07
N VAL A 93 -21.04 -11.16 -21.18
CA VAL A 93 -22.38 -11.65 -21.54
C VAL A 93 -23.19 -10.57 -22.25
N ALA A 94 -23.18 -9.33 -21.76
CA ALA A 94 -23.88 -8.21 -22.40
C ALA A 94 -23.35 -7.91 -23.82
N ARG A 95 -22.03 -8.01 -24.05
CA ARG A 95 -21.43 -7.86 -25.40
C ARG A 95 -21.82 -9.02 -26.32
N LEU A 96 -21.78 -10.25 -25.83
CA LEU A 96 -22.18 -11.42 -26.62
C LEU A 96 -23.66 -11.36 -27.01
N ARG A 97 -24.54 -10.94 -26.10
CA ARG A 97 -25.97 -10.74 -26.38
C ARG A 97 -26.20 -9.69 -27.46
N ARG A 98 -25.52 -8.54 -27.39
CA ARG A 98 -25.59 -7.51 -28.44
C ARG A 98 -25.15 -8.07 -29.80
N LYS A 99 -23.98 -8.71 -29.86
CA LYS A 99 -23.49 -9.29 -31.11
C LYS A 99 -24.43 -10.36 -31.67
N ALA A 100 -25.05 -11.16 -30.81
CA ALA A 100 -26.03 -12.15 -31.23
C ALA A 100 -27.34 -11.52 -31.72
N ALA A 101 -27.73 -10.33 -31.24
CA ALA A 101 -28.87 -9.59 -31.77
C ALA A 101 -28.53 -9.03 -33.17
N ASP A 102 -27.34 -8.44 -33.33
CA ASP A 102 -26.88 -7.87 -34.60
C ASP A 102 -26.80 -8.94 -35.71
N LEU A 103 -26.38 -10.16 -35.37
CA LEU A 103 -26.33 -11.28 -36.31
C LEU A 103 -27.71 -11.84 -36.68
N ARG A 104 -28.73 -11.66 -35.85
CA ARG A 104 -30.11 -12.08 -36.16
C ARG A 104 -30.87 -11.05 -37.00
N ALA A 105 -30.40 -9.81 -37.00
CA ALA A 105 -30.95 -8.73 -37.80
C ALA A 105 -30.39 -8.69 -39.24
N GLN A 106 -29.45 -9.59 -39.55
CA GLN A 106 -28.87 -9.84 -40.88
C GLN A 106 -29.53 -11.07 -41.48
#